data_AF-A0A971P3K3-F1
#
_entry.id   AF-A0A971P3K3-F1
#
_cell.length_a   1.000
_cell.length_b   1.000
_cell.length_c   1.000
_cell.angle_alpha   90.00
_cell.angle_beta   90.00
_cell.angle_gamma   90.00
#
_symmetry.space_group_name_H-M   'P 1'
#
loop_
_entity.id
_entity.type
_entity.pdbx_description
1 polymer ?
#
loop_
_entity_poly.entity_id
_entity_poly.type
_entity_poly.pdbx_seq_one_letter_code
_entity_poly.pdbx_strand_id
1 'polypeptide(L)'
;MNREHSQDSGIEDKNVAENLQFMRMAIQKTRRDIDPEAPAMIVWGIVNIVMYWSIYYLVMQELYKWIFPMMVPLLSIGICVTIFSGIRVSKRQKKAGYVPHLSQVIGYIWMIVLAHGAAWSAFGLFYDFFGGPGFLWAMVYSIGLAMMGIVYSKEWLWGGVGIFAGMVTALIFKNYAYLILGLSMGLGCIVPAIFAQRHYLMQRKQENENV
;
A
#
# COMPACT_ATOMS: atom_id res chain seq x y z
N MET A 1 -15.81 -47.25 32.42
CA MET A 1 -14.66 -46.40 32.77
C MET A 1 -14.27 -45.57 31.55
N ASN A 2 -15.09 -44.58 31.16
CA ASN A 2 -14.93 -43.87 29.87
C ASN A 2 -15.51 -42.43 29.88
N ARG A 3 -15.42 -41.72 31.01
CA ARG A 3 -16.01 -40.37 31.17
C ARG A 3 -15.01 -39.22 31.39
N GLU A 4 -13.71 -39.50 31.44
CA GLU A 4 -12.72 -38.46 31.75
C GLU A 4 -12.16 -37.74 30.52
N HIS A 5 -12.28 -38.30 29.31
CA HIS A 5 -11.67 -37.71 28.11
C HIS A 5 -12.50 -36.59 27.43
N SER A 6 -13.78 -36.45 27.75
CA SER A 6 -14.68 -35.46 27.12
C SER A 6 -14.73 -34.11 27.84
N GLN A 7 -14.20 -34.04 29.07
CA GLN A 7 -14.31 -32.83 29.89
C GLN A 7 -13.09 -31.91 29.74
N ASP A 8 -11.94 -32.45 29.34
CA ASP A 8 -10.69 -31.72 29.15
C ASP A 8 -10.65 -30.97 27.80
N SER A 9 -11.12 -31.61 26.72
CA SER A 9 -11.25 -31.00 25.39
C SER A 9 -12.15 -29.75 25.36
N GLY A 10 -13.23 -29.73 26.15
CA GLY A 10 -14.14 -28.58 26.22
C GLY A 10 -13.60 -27.37 27.00
N ILE A 11 -12.61 -27.57 27.89
CA ILE A 11 -11.93 -26.49 28.63
C ILE A 11 -10.78 -25.92 27.76
N GLU A 12 -10.06 -26.79 27.06
CA GLU A 12 -9.03 -26.41 26.11
C GLU A 12 -9.61 -25.64 24.91
N ASP A 13 -10.72 -26.11 24.33
CA ASP A 13 -11.43 -25.41 23.24
C ASP A 13 -12.00 -24.05 23.66
N LYS A 14 -12.48 -23.92 24.91
CA LYS A 14 -12.93 -22.63 25.47
C LYS A 14 -11.78 -21.65 25.63
N ASN A 15 -10.64 -22.10 26.15
CA ASN A 15 -9.44 -21.28 26.28
C ASN A 15 -8.90 -20.86 24.91
N VAL A 16 -8.93 -21.75 23.91
CA VAL A 16 -8.53 -21.42 22.53
C VAL A 16 -9.50 -20.41 21.91
N ALA A 17 -10.80 -20.56 22.12
CA ALA A 17 -11.81 -19.63 21.62
C ALA A 17 -11.71 -18.24 22.29
N GLU A 18 -11.49 -18.18 23.61
CA GLU A 18 -11.26 -16.93 24.34
C GLU A 18 -9.94 -16.26 23.92
N ASN A 19 -8.86 -17.03 23.77
CA ASN A 19 -7.59 -16.50 23.28
C ASN A 19 -7.70 -15.99 21.84
N LEU A 20 -8.43 -16.70 20.97
CA LEU A 20 -8.74 -16.23 19.61
C LEU A 20 -9.60 -14.96 19.63
N GLN A 21 -10.59 -14.87 20.52
CA GLN A 21 -11.38 -13.65 20.68
C GLN A 21 -10.53 -12.48 21.20
N PHE A 22 -9.66 -12.73 22.18
CA PHE A 22 -8.73 -11.72 22.71
C PHE A 22 -7.75 -11.25 21.64
N MET A 23 -7.14 -12.17 20.88
CA MET A 23 -6.28 -11.82 19.74
C MET A 23 -7.05 -11.04 18.68
N ARG A 24 -8.27 -11.46 18.33
CA ARG A 24 -9.11 -10.76 17.35
C ARG A 24 -9.48 -9.36 17.82
N MET A 25 -9.76 -9.19 19.11
CA MET A 25 -10.07 -7.91 19.73
C MET A 25 -8.84 -7.00 19.79
N ALA A 26 -7.67 -7.54 20.14
CA ALA A 26 -6.39 -6.84 20.10
C ALA A 26 -6.05 -6.38 18.68
N ILE A 27 -6.14 -7.29 17.68
CA ILE A 27 -5.93 -6.97 16.26
C ILE A 27 -6.92 -5.90 15.79
N GLN A 28 -8.21 -6.02 16.13
CA GLN A 28 -9.21 -5.01 15.76
C GLN A 28 -8.91 -3.64 16.38
N LYS A 29 -8.46 -3.60 17.65
CA LYS A 29 -8.11 -2.35 18.32
C LYS A 29 -6.87 -1.72 17.69
N THR A 30 -5.82 -2.50 17.44
CA THR A 30 -4.60 -2.01 16.78
C THR A 30 -4.86 -1.56 15.33
N ARG A 31 -5.76 -2.23 14.61
CA ARG A 31 -6.19 -1.86 13.25
C ARG A 31 -6.93 -0.52 13.22
N ARG A 32 -7.70 -0.20 14.27
CA ARG A 32 -8.56 0.98 14.37
C ARG A 32 -7.75 2.28 14.63
N ASP A 33 -6.61 2.15 15.29
CA ASP A 33 -5.81 3.30 15.74
C ASP A 33 -4.78 3.80 14.71
N ILE A 34 -4.67 3.14 13.56
CA ILE A 34 -3.66 3.49 12.57
C ILE A 34 -4.28 4.31 11.44
N ASP A 35 -3.85 5.57 11.36
CA ASP A 35 -4.20 6.49 10.27
C ASP A 35 -3.73 5.86 8.94
N PRO A 36 -4.63 5.65 7.95
CA PRO A 36 -4.30 4.95 6.71
C PRO A 36 -3.36 5.74 5.77
N GLU A 37 -2.85 6.90 6.19
CA GLU A 37 -2.01 7.81 5.38
C GLU A 37 -2.62 8.11 4.00
N ALA A 38 -3.95 8.09 3.93
CA ALA A 38 -4.70 8.22 2.69
C ALA A 38 -4.32 9.45 1.82
N PRO A 39 -4.03 10.64 2.39
CA PRO A 39 -3.59 11.78 1.58
C PRO A 39 -2.28 11.51 0.82
N ALA A 40 -1.31 10.83 1.43
CA ALA A 40 -0.04 10.52 0.79
C ALA A 40 -0.25 9.52 -0.37
N MET A 41 -1.08 8.51 -0.16
CA MET A 41 -1.39 7.49 -1.16
C MET A 41 -2.21 8.05 -2.33
N ILE A 42 -3.12 8.99 -2.08
CA ILE A 42 -3.85 9.70 -3.16
C ILE A 42 -2.88 10.51 -4.01
N VAL A 43 -1.95 11.25 -3.39
CA VAL A 43 -0.93 12.01 -4.12
C VAL A 43 -0.05 11.08 -4.94
N TRP A 44 0.42 9.97 -4.36
CA TRP A 44 1.19 8.97 -5.10
C TRP A 44 0.42 8.38 -6.27
N GLY A 45 -0.88 8.13 -6.13
CA GLY A 45 -1.71 7.66 -7.24
C GLY A 45 -1.78 8.68 -8.37
N ILE A 46 -1.97 9.97 -8.06
CA ILE A 46 -1.97 11.05 -9.07
C ILE A 46 -0.60 11.16 -9.75
N VAL A 47 0.48 11.13 -8.96
CA VAL A 47 1.85 11.16 -9.47
C VAL A 47 2.09 9.99 -10.43
N ASN A 48 1.66 8.78 -10.09
CA ASN A 48 1.79 7.62 -10.96
C ASN A 48 1.02 7.80 -12.27
N ILE A 49 -0.24 8.27 -12.24
CA ILE A 49 -1.01 8.53 -13.47
C ILE A 49 -0.25 9.51 -14.36
N VAL A 50 0.13 10.68 -13.83
CA VAL A 50 0.81 11.73 -14.60
C VAL A 50 2.15 11.24 -15.13
N MET A 51 2.93 10.54 -14.31
CA MET A 51 4.25 10.01 -14.65
C MET A 51 4.16 9.02 -15.82
N TYR A 52 3.31 7.99 -15.71
CA TYR A 52 3.16 6.98 -16.74
C TYR A 52 2.55 7.53 -18.03
N TRP A 53 1.62 8.47 -17.93
CA TRP A 53 1.06 9.14 -19.11
C TRP A 53 2.13 9.93 -19.87
N SER A 54 2.97 10.64 -19.13
CA SER A 54 4.03 11.44 -19.71
C SER A 54 5.11 10.57 -20.32
N ILE A 55 5.46 9.45 -19.67
CA ILE A 55 6.36 8.44 -20.24
C ILE A 55 5.80 7.90 -21.56
N TYR A 56 4.50 7.54 -21.59
CA TYR A 56 3.85 7.08 -22.81
C TYR A 56 3.98 8.12 -23.95
N TYR A 57 3.66 9.38 -23.66
CA TYR A 57 3.75 10.46 -24.65
C TYR A 57 5.19 10.69 -25.13
N LEU A 58 6.15 10.72 -24.21
CA LEU A 58 7.57 10.91 -24.54
C LEU A 58 8.14 9.75 -25.36
N VAL A 59 7.74 8.51 -25.06
CA VAL A 59 8.12 7.33 -25.85
C VAL A 59 7.52 7.39 -27.25
N MET A 60 6.24 7.74 -27.37
CA MET A 60 5.56 7.87 -28.67
C MET A 60 6.15 8.97 -29.56
N GLN A 61 6.69 10.03 -28.97
CA GLN A 61 7.37 11.12 -29.68
C GLN A 61 8.88 10.90 -29.82
N GLU A 62 9.40 9.74 -29.41
CA GLU A 62 10.83 9.40 -29.41
C GLU A 62 11.72 10.38 -28.60
N LEU A 63 11.13 11.07 -27.62
CA LEU A 63 11.76 12.06 -26.76
C LEU A 63 12.38 11.42 -25.49
N TYR A 64 13.07 10.29 -25.64
CA TYR A 64 13.57 9.47 -24.52
C TYR A 64 14.45 10.24 -23.53
N LYS A 65 15.25 11.18 -24.03
CA LYS A 65 16.15 12.05 -23.26
C LYS A 65 15.43 12.94 -22.23
N TRP A 66 14.13 13.18 -22.39
CA TRP A 66 13.32 13.97 -21.45
C TRP A 66 12.65 13.16 -20.35
N ILE A 67 12.68 11.82 -20.44
CA ILE A 67 12.03 10.94 -19.46
C ILE A 67 12.62 11.17 -18.06
N PHE A 68 13.94 11.11 -17.91
CA PHE A 68 14.57 11.25 -16.60
C PHE A 68 14.40 12.66 -15.99
N PRO A 69 14.68 13.77 -16.71
CA PRO A 69 14.42 15.13 -16.20
C PRO A 69 12.98 15.37 -15.79
N MET A 70 12.02 14.70 -16.44
CA MET A 70 10.60 14.82 -16.13
C MET A 70 10.18 14.00 -14.89
N MET A 71 10.78 12.83 -14.68
CA MET A 71 10.51 11.98 -13.51
C MET A 71 11.03 12.59 -12.20
N VAL A 72 12.21 13.23 -12.21
CA VAL A 72 12.83 13.82 -11.01
C VAL A 72 11.90 14.78 -10.23
N PRO A 73 11.29 15.81 -10.84
CA PRO A 73 10.40 16.72 -10.12
C PRO A 73 9.13 16.02 -9.62
N LEU A 74 8.56 15.09 -10.40
CA LEU A 74 7.37 14.34 -9.98
C LEU A 74 7.63 13.45 -8.76
N LEU A 75 8.75 12.72 -8.77
CA LEU A 75 9.17 11.91 -7.63
C LEU A 75 9.50 12.78 -6.42
N SER A 76 10.12 13.94 -6.64
CA SER A 76 10.42 14.90 -5.57
C SER A 76 9.14 15.38 -4.86
N ILE A 77 8.06 15.64 -5.61
CA ILE A 77 6.75 16.00 -5.02
C ILE A 77 6.23 14.85 -4.15
N GLY A 78 6.25 13.61 -4.65
CA GLY A 78 5.79 12.44 -3.90
C GLY A 78 6.58 12.22 -2.60
N ILE A 79 7.91 12.34 -2.67
CA ILE A 79 8.80 12.21 -1.50
C ILE A 79 8.51 13.31 -0.47
N CYS A 80 8.41 14.57 -0.89
CA CYS A 80 8.10 15.69 -0.01
C CYS A 80 6.76 15.50 0.73
N VAL A 81 5.73 15.05 0.02
CA VAL A 81 4.41 14.78 0.62
C VAL A 81 4.47 13.62 1.61
N THR A 82 5.24 12.58 1.31
CA THR A 82 5.42 11.42 2.20
C THR A 82 6.13 11.83 3.49
N ILE A 83 7.24 12.59 3.39
CA ILE A 83 7.96 13.11 4.54
C ILE A 83 7.07 14.00 5.40
N PHE A 84 6.35 14.94 4.76
CA PHE A 84 5.45 15.85 5.47
C PHE A 84 4.33 15.09 6.19
N SER A 85 3.73 14.09 5.53
CA SER A 85 2.68 13.25 6.10
C SER A 85 3.20 12.42 7.27
N GLY A 86 4.37 11.79 7.12
CA GLY A 86 5.03 11.03 8.19
C GLY A 86 5.37 11.87 9.41
N ILE A 87 5.89 13.10 9.22
CA ILE A 87 6.14 14.04 10.33
C ILE A 87 4.83 14.39 11.04
N ARG A 88 3.74 14.62 10.29
CA ARG A 88 2.42 14.96 10.85
C ARG A 88 1.83 13.79 11.65
N VAL A 89 1.93 12.58 11.13
CA VAL A 89 1.47 11.34 11.79
C VAL A 89 2.28 11.08 13.06
N SER A 90 3.61 11.17 13.00
CA SER A 90 4.48 10.99 14.16
C SER A 90 4.16 11.97 15.29
N LYS A 91 3.93 13.26 14.96
CA LYS A 91 3.52 14.27 15.94
C LYS A 91 2.16 13.96 16.58
N ARG A 92 1.22 13.38 15.83
CA ARG A 92 -0.10 12.96 16.38
C ARG A 92 0.03 11.75 17.29
N GLN A 93 0.78 10.72 16.88
CA GLN A 93 0.98 9.50 17.65
C GLN A 93 1.71 9.75 18.98
N LYS A 94 2.75 10.61 18.98
CA LYS A 94 3.45 11.02 20.21
C LYS A 94 2.51 11.69 21.21
N LYS A 95 1.57 12.53 20.75
CA LYS A 95 0.58 13.18 21.61
C LYS A 95 -0.45 12.21 22.19
N ALA A 96 -0.72 11.11 21.50
CA ALA A 96 -1.67 10.09 21.91
C ALA A 96 -1.06 9.02 22.84
N GLY A 97 0.24 9.11 23.19
CA GLY A 97 0.93 8.12 24.02
C GLY A 97 1.10 6.75 23.36
N TYR A 98 0.91 6.67 22.04
CA TYR A 98 0.92 5.42 21.29
C TYR A 98 2.34 5.06 20.85
N VAL A 99 2.78 3.83 21.09
CA VAL A 99 4.00 3.25 20.50
C VAL A 99 3.57 2.34 19.36
N PRO A 100 3.62 2.80 18.09
CA PRO A 100 3.02 2.08 16.99
C PRO A 100 4.07 1.13 16.42
N HIS A 101 4.39 0.06 17.16
CA HIS A 101 5.33 -0.96 16.70
C HIS A 101 4.89 -1.56 15.35
N LEU A 102 3.56 -1.66 15.10
CA LEU A 102 3.02 -2.14 13.83
C LEU A 102 3.27 -1.17 12.67
N SER A 103 3.10 0.14 12.89
CA SER A 103 3.38 1.16 11.87
C SER A 103 4.86 1.22 11.50
N GLN A 104 5.75 1.04 12.49
CA GLN A 104 7.19 0.95 12.25
C GLN A 104 7.56 -0.26 11.41
N VAL A 105 7.04 -1.45 11.75
CA VAL A 105 7.28 -2.69 10.98
C VAL A 105 6.85 -2.53 9.52
N ILE A 106 5.70 -1.89 9.28
CA ILE A 106 5.20 -1.66 7.93
C ILE A 106 6.05 -0.61 7.19
N GLY A 107 6.50 0.43 7.89
CA GLY A 107 7.48 1.38 7.35
C GLY A 107 8.78 0.68 6.92
N TYR A 108 9.29 -0.27 7.73
CA TYR A 108 10.47 -1.06 7.36
C TYR A 108 10.20 -1.95 6.13
N ILE A 109 9.04 -2.61 6.05
CA ILE A 109 8.65 -3.39 4.87
C ILE A 109 8.66 -2.50 3.62
N TRP A 110 8.04 -1.31 3.69
CA TRP A 110 8.07 -0.36 2.58
C TRP A 110 9.48 0.12 2.24
N MET A 111 10.32 0.42 3.23
CA MET A 111 11.71 0.81 2.96
C MET A 111 12.48 -0.30 2.26
N ILE A 112 12.32 -1.57 2.67
CA ILE A 112 12.97 -2.71 2.02
C ILE A 112 12.45 -2.85 0.58
N VAL A 113 11.13 -2.81 0.38
CA VAL A 113 10.47 -2.95 -0.92
C VAL A 113 10.91 -1.83 -1.88
N LEU A 114 10.93 -0.58 -1.42
CA LEU A 114 11.37 0.58 -2.21
C LEU A 114 12.87 0.56 -2.48
N ALA A 115 13.69 0.22 -1.48
CA ALA A 115 15.14 0.11 -1.65
C ALA A 115 15.49 -0.99 -2.66
N HIS A 116 14.76 -2.10 -2.64
CA HIS A 116 14.93 -3.17 -3.63
C HIS A 116 14.53 -2.68 -5.02
N GLY A 117 13.38 -2.02 -5.17
CA GLY A 117 12.94 -1.42 -6.44
C GLY A 117 13.95 -0.39 -6.99
N ALA A 118 14.52 0.44 -6.12
CA ALA A 118 15.54 1.43 -6.48
C ALA A 118 16.87 0.77 -6.89
N ALA A 119 17.34 -0.23 -6.15
CA ALA A 119 18.55 -0.99 -6.49
C ALA A 119 18.40 -1.64 -7.86
N TRP A 120 17.29 -2.35 -8.10
CA TRP A 120 17.01 -2.96 -9.40
C TRP A 120 16.86 -1.94 -10.52
N SER A 121 16.30 -0.76 -10.26
CA SER A 121 16.25 0.33 -11.25
C SER A 121 17.65 0.87 -11.60
N ALA A 122 18.58 0.90 -10.64
CA ALA A 122 19.96 1.31 -10.87
C ALA A 122 20.77 0.26 -11.64
N PHE A 123 20.53 -1.04 -11.38
CA PHE A 123 21.19 -2.15 -12.09
C PHE A 123 20.55 -2.48 -13.45
N GLY A 124 19.26 -2.20 -13.62
CA GLY A 124 18.42 -2.64 -14.74
C GLY A 124 18.33 -1.70 -15.94
N LEU A 125 19.24 -0.73 -16.07
CA LEU A 125 19.24 0.27 -17.16
C LEU A 125 19.39 -0.30 -18.59
N PHE A 126 19.43 -1.62 -18.80
CA PHE A 126 19.87 -2.24 -20.06
C PHE A 126 18.98 -3.30 -20.70
N TYR A 127 17.76 -3.57 -20.24
CA TYR A 127 16.91 -4.56 -20.91
C TYR A 127 15.47 -4.07 -21.13
N ASP A 128 14.89 -4.52 -22.25
CA ASP A 128 13.57 -4.18 -22.84
C ASP A 128 12.42 -3.89 -21.86
N PHE A 129 11.31 -3.33 -22.38
CA PHE A 129 10.07 -2.97 -21.66
C PHE A 129 9.64 -3.91 -20.50
N PHE A 130 9.84 -5.22 -20.64
CA PHE A 130 9.51 -6.23 -19.63
C PHE A 130 10.48 -6.31 -18.43
N GLY A 131 11.72 -5.83 -18.58
CA GLY A 131 12.70 -5.59 -17.51
C GLY A 131 12.88 -4.10 -17.19
N GLY A 132 12.12 -3.23 -17.87
CA GLY A 132 12.19 -1.80 -17.71
C GLY A 132 11.71 -1.35 -16.31
N PRO A 133 12.24 -0.23 -15.78
CA PRO A 133 11.92 0.26 -14.45
C PRO A 133 10.41 0.39 -14.20
N GLY A 134 9.61 0.78 -15.19
CA GLY A 134 8.16 0.92 -15.04
C GLY A 134 7.46 -0.37 -14.59
N PHE A 135 7.72 -1.49 -15.25
CA PHE A 135 7.06 -2.76 -14.91
C PHE A 135 7.49 -3.26 -13.52
N LEU A 136 8.77 -3.08 -13.18
CA LEU A 136 9.31 -3.36 -11.85
C LEU A 136 8.58 -2.53 -10.78
N TRP A 137 8.42 -1.22 -10.98
CA TRP A 137 7.73 -0.36 -10.02
C TRP A 137 6.26 -0.72 -9.86
N ALA A 138 5.57 -1.13 -10.92
CA ALA A 138 4.20 -1.65 -10.81
C ALA A 138 4.13 -2.93 -9.96
N MET A 139 5.08 -3.83 -10.12
CA MET A 139 5.19 -5.04 -9.30
C MET A 139 5.44 -4.72 -7.82
N VAL A 140 6.40 -3.83 -7.55
CA VAL A 140 6.74 -3.34 -6.21
C VAL A 140 5.51 -2.75 -5.51
N TYR A 141 4.75 -1.91 -6.22
CA TYR A 141 3.51 -1.34 -5.69
C TYR A 141 2.42 -2.40 -5.48
N SER A 142 2.25 -3.34 -6.41
CA SER A 142 1.26 -4.41 -6.26
C SER A 142 1.53 -5.24 -5.00
N ILE A 143 2.78 -5.67 -4.79
CA ILE A 143 3.18 -6.45 -3.62
C ILE A 143 3.05 -5.62 -2.35
N GLY A 144 3.54 -4.38 -2.34
CA GLY A 144 3.46 -3.48 -1.18
C GLY A 144 2.02 -3.22 -0.73
N LEU A 145 1.12 -2.95 -1.68
CA LEU A 145 -0.30 -2.76 -1.39
C LEU A 145 -1.00 -4.05 -0.98
N ALA A 146 -0.65 -5.21 -1.57
CA ALA A 146 -1.19 -6.49 -1.14
C ALA A 146 -0.78 -6.83 0.31
N MET A 147 0.47 -6.56 0.68
CA MET A 147 0.96 -6.71 2.05
C MET A 147 0.24 -5.76 3.02
N MET A 148 0.09 -4.49 2.66
CA MET A 148 -0.78 -3.55 3.39
C MET A 148 -2.22 -4.06 3.48
N GLY A 149 -2.69 -4.76 2.45
CA GLY A 149 -3.97 -5.42 2.40
C GLY A 149 -4.18 -6.45 3.50
N ILE A 150 -3.22 -7.36 3.61
CA ILE A 150 -3.21 -8.45 4.59
C ILE A 150 -3.12 -7.89 6.02
N VAL A 151 -2.32 -6.83 6.23
CA VAL A 151 -2.06 -6.30 7.56
C VAL A 151 -3.12 -5.28 8.02
N TYR A 152 -3.56 -4.38 7.13
CA TYR A 152 -4.48 -3.29 7.46
C TYR A 152 -5.90 -3.50 6.99
N SER A 153 -6.12 -3.77 5.70
CA SER A 153 -7.47 -3.63 5.18
C SER A 153 -7.66 -4.32 3.85
N LYS A 154 -8.77 -5.04 3.70
CA LYS A 154 -9.15 -5.67 2.43
C LYS A 154 -9.17 -4.69 1.26
N GLU A 155 -9.42 -3.41 1.51
CA GLU A 155 -9.42 -2.35 0.51
C GLU A 155 -8.05 -2.24 -0.15
N TRP A 156 -6.97 -2.15 0.63
CA TRP A 156 -5.59 -2.14 0.12
C TRP A 156 -5.22 -3.42 -0.64
N LEU A 157 -5.74 -4.58 -0.21
CA LEU A 157 -5.54 -5.85 -0.91
C LEU A 157 -6.12 -5.78 -2.33
N TRP A 158 -7.36 -5.29 -2.47
CA TRP A 158 -7.99 -5.08 -3.78
C TRP A 158 -7.24 -4.05 -4.63
N GLY A 159 -6.65 -3.03 -4.00
CA GLY A 159 -5.72 -2.11 -4.68
C GLY A 159 -4.54 -2.85 -5.30
N GLY A 160 -3.84 -3.68 -4.52
CA GLY A 160 -2.71 -4.48 -5.00
C GLY A 160 -3.08 -5.48 -6.10
N VAL A 161 -4.23 -6.16 -5.96
CA VAL A 161 -4.78 -7.06 -6.98
C VAL A 161 -5.15 -6.31 -8.27
N GLY A 162 -5.71 -5.11 -8.15
CA GLY A 162 -6.03 -4.25 -9.30
C GLY A 162 -4.78 -3.86 -10.09
N ILE A 163 -3.69 -3.52 -9.41
CA ILE A 163 -2.40 -3.24 -10.06
C ILE A 163 -1.89 -4.48 -10.80
N PHE A 164 -1.94 -5.64 -10.15
CA PHE A 164 -1.52 -6.91 -10.75
C PHE A 164 -2.33 -7.25 -12.01
N ALA A 165 -3.66 -7.11 -11.97
CA ALA A 165 -4.51 -7.30 -13.14
C ALA A 165 -4.18 -6.30 -14.27
N GLY A 166 -3.89 -5.06 -13.90
CA GLY A 166 -3.38 -4.04 -14.82
C GLY A 166 -2.07 -4.44 -15.49
N MET A 167 -1.13 -5.00 -14.73
CA MET A 167 0.12 -5.53 -15.27
C MET A 167 -0.12 -6.64 -16.29
N VAL A 168 -0.97 -7.63 -15.96
CA VAL A 168 -1.33 -8.71 -16.91
C VAL A 168 -1.96 -8.14 -18.17
N THR A 169 -2.85 -7.16 -18.04
CA THR A 169 -3.49 -6.49 -19.17
C THR A 169 -2.47 -5.74 -20.04
N ALA A 170 -1.49 -5.08 -19.41
CA ALA A 170 -0.40 -4.40 -20.09
C ALA A 170 0.50 -5.36 -20.89
N LEU A 171 0.59 -6.64 -20.50
CA LEU A 171 1.31 -7.66 -21.27
C LEU A 171 0.63 -7.99 -22.60
N ILE A 172 -0.70 -7.96 -22.60
CA ILE A 172 -1.53 -8.25 -23.78
C ILE A 172 -1.51 -7.04 -24.72
N PHE A 173 -1.65 -5.83 -24.17
CA PHE A 173 -1.72 -4.57 -24.93
C PHE A 173 -0.43 -3.75 -24.84
N LYS A 174 0.68 -4.31 -25.34
CA LYS A 174 2.03 -3.73 -25.22
C LYS A 174 2.11 -2.26 -25.65
N ASN A 175 1.42 -1.88 -26.72
CA ASN A 175 1.43 -0.51 -27.23
C ASN A 175 0.86 0.52 -26.25
N TYR A 176 -0.09 0.12 -25.39
CA TYR A 176 -0.75 0.98 -24.41
C TYR A 176 -0.30 0.68 -22.98
N ALA A 177 0.75 -0.12 -22.82
CA ALA A 177 1.12 -0.69 -21.55
C ALA A 177 1.44 0.37 -20.49
N TYR A 178 2.14 1.45 -20.84
CA TYR A 178 2.37 2.57 -19.92
C TYR A 178 1.07 3.23 -19.45
N LEU A 179 0.08 3.41 -20.33
CA LEU A 179 -1.23 3.98 -19.94
C LEU A 179 -1.97 3.07 -18.96
N ILE A 180 -2.01 1.78 -19.27
CA ILE A 180 -2.68 0.77 -18.46
C ILE A 180 -2.02 0.71 -17.08
N LEU A 181 -0.70 0.69 -17.01
CA LEU A 181 0.04 0.68 -15.75
C LEU A 181 -0.19 1.97 -14.95
N GLY A 182 -0.16 3.13 -15.59
CA GLY A 182 -0.43 4.42 -14.94
C GLY A 182 -1.81 4.48 -14.30
N LEU A 183 -2.84 4.06 -15.04
CA LEU A 183 -4.21 4.00 -14.52
C LEU A 183 -4.36 2.96 -13.41
N SER A 184 -3.77 1.78 -13.59
CA SER A 184 -3.89 0.69 -12.61
C SER A 184 -3.18 1.02 -11.30
N MET A 185 -1.96 1.56 -11.36
CA MET A 185 -1.23 2.05 -10.18
C MET A 185 -1.94 3.25 -9.55
N GLY A 186 -2.41 4.19 -10.36
CA GLY A 186 -3.14 5.37 -9.89
C GLY A 186 -4.38 5.01 -9.11
N LEU A 187 -5.30 4.28 -9.74
CA LEU A 187 -6.55 3.84 -9.13
C LEU A 187 -6.29 2.84 -7.99
N GLY A 188 -5.31 1.96 -8.16
CA GLY A 188 -4.87 1.00 -7.13
C GLY A 188 -4.39 1.68 -5.85
N CYS A 189 -3.90 2.92 -5.90
CA CYS A 189 -3.58 3.72 -4.72
C CYS A 189 -4.75 4.59 -4.25
N ILE A 190 -5.43 5.30 -5.16
CA ILE A 190 -6.45 6.30 -4.82
C ILE A 190 -7.71 5.65 -4.23
N VAL A 191 -8.21 4.60 -4.89
CA VAL A 191 -9.47 3.95 -4.49
C VAL A 191 -9.39 3.40 -3.08
N PRO A 192 -8.42 2.53 -2.71
CA PRO A 192 -8.35 2.03 -1.35
C PRO A 192 -8.04 3.12 -0.33
N ALA A 193 -7.26 4.15 -0.68
CA ALA A 193 -7.03 5.28 0.21
C ALA A 193 -8.34 6.00 0.59
N ILE A 194 -9.22 6.27 -0.39
CA ILE A 194 -10.53 6.91 -0.14
C ILE A 194 -11.40 6.01 0.74
N PHE A 195 -11.49 4.71 0.44
CA PHE A 195 -12.32 3.79 1.23
C PHE A 195 -11.78 3.61 2.65
N ALA A 196 -10.46 3.43 2.81
CA ALA A 196 -9.82 3.31 4.11
C ALA A 196 -10.03 4.59 4.96
N GLN A 197 -9.89 5.78 4.35
CA GLN A 197 -10.15 7.03 5.04
C GLN A 197 -11.61 7.19 5.46
N ARG A 198 -12.56 6.81 4.59
CA ARG A 198 -13.99 6.83 4.94
C ARG A 198 -14.31 5.91 6.12
N HIS A 199 -13.81 4.67 6.10
CA HIS A 199 -14.00 3.73 7.21
C HIS A 199 -13.39 4.26 8.52
N TYR A 200 -12.19 4.83 8.47
CA TYR A 200 -11.54 5.43 9.63
C TYR A 200 -12.35 6.59 10.23
N LEU A 201 -12.86 7.50 9.39
CA LEU A 201 -13.67 8.63 9.84
C LEU A 201 -15.01 8.20 10.46
N MET A 202 -15.67 7.19 9.89
CA MET A 202 -16.92 6.65 10.46
C MET A 202 -16.67 6.03 11.85
N GLN A 203 -15.60 5.26 12.00
CA GLN A 203 -15.25 4.62 13.28
C GLN A 203 -14.90 5.64 14.36
N ARG A 204 -14.24 6.74 14.00
CA ARG A 204 -13.90 7.82 14.93
C ARG A 204 -15.12 8.64 15.35
N LYS A 205 -16.08 8.84 14.45
CA LYS A 205 -17.34 9.53 14.75
C LYS A 205 -18.18 8.74 15.76
N GLN A 206 -18.31 7.42 15.57
CA GLN A 206 -19.01 6.55 16.51
C GLN A 206 -18.38 6.52 17.91
N GLU A 207 -17.06 6.67 18.00
CA GLU A 207 -16.37 6.70 19.29
C GLU A 207 -16.63 8.00 20.04
N ASN A 208 -16.62 9.14 19.34
CA ASN A 208 -16.96 10.44 19.94
C ASN A 208 -18.44 10.56 20.33
N GLU A 209 -19.34 9.77 19.73
CA GLU A 209 -20.77 9.74 20.08
C GLU A 209 -21.07 8.81 21.28
N ASN A 210 -20.16 7.90 21.61
CA ASN A 210 -20.30 6.93 22.71
C ASN A 210 -19.52 7.32 23.98
N VAL A 211 -18.87 8.48 23.99
CA VAL A 211 -18.12 9.08 25.12
C VAL A 211 -18.83 10.35 25.57
#